data_AF-A0A481QTK1-F1
#
_entry.id   AF-A0A481QTK1-F1
#
_cell.length_a   1.000
_cell.length_b   1.000
_cell.length_c   1.000
_cell.angle_alpha   90.00
_cell.angle_beta   90.00
_cell.angle_gamma   90.00
#
_symmetry.space_group_name_H-M   'P 1'
#
loop_
_entity.id
_entity.type
_entity.pdbx_description
1 polymer ?
#
loop_
_entity_poly.entity_id
_entity_poly.type
_entity_poly.pdbx_seq_one_letter_code
_entity_poly.pdbx_strand_id
1 'polypeptide(L)'
;MKVRATVICEQDRHVLLVRKPRCCWTLPGGKVEPGETRANAAVRELQEETGLDADAVLYLMELQTGSTRHHVYEASVLNIDDVRPQNEIVDCIWHPLDAVHNLKTNDATVRIIEAFRRRL
;
A
#
# COMPACT_ATOMS: atom_id res chain seq x y z
N MET A 1 -1.35 -15.17 -13.99
CA MET A 1 -1.56 -13.74 -13.64
C MET A 1 -1.63 -13.64 -12.12
N LYS A 2 -0.79 -12.82 -11.50
CA LYS A 2 -0.72 -12.68 -10.03
C LYS A 2 -1.74 -11.64 -9.57
N VAL A 3 -2.53 -11.95 -8.54
CA VAL A 3 -3.46 -11.01 -7.91
C VAL A 3 -2.84 -10.51 -6.61
N ARG A 4 -2.81 -9.19 -6.43
CA ARG A 4 -2.25 -8.52 -5.26
C ARG A 4 -3.30 -7.55 -4.69
N ALA A 5 -3.44 -7.51 -3.37
CA ALA A 5 -4.10 -6.41 -2.68
C ALA A 5 -3.07 -5.31 -2.39
N THR A 6 -3.41 -4.05 -2.60
CA THR A 6 -2.49 -2.92 -2.39
C THR A 6 -3.21 -1.83 -1.63
N VAL A 7 -2.55 -1.25 -0.63
CA VAL A 7 -3.18 -0.33 0.31
C VAL A 7 -2.59 1.06 0.14
N ILE A 8 -3.47 2.06 0.07
CA ILE A 8 -3.15 3.47 0.25
C ILE A 8 -3.62 3.81 1.67
N CYS A 9 -2.68 4.19 2.53
CA CYS A 9 -2.99 4.88 3.76
C CYS A 9 -2.49 6.31 3.59
N GLU A 10 -3.39 7.28 3.73
CA GLU A 10 -3.11 8.69 3.50
C GLU A 10 -3.45 9.49 4.75
N GLN A 11 -2.57 10.42 5.12
CA GLN A 11 -2.75 11.34 6.22
C GLN A 11 -2.03 12.64 5.91
N ASP A 12 -2.71 13.79 6.03
CA ASP A 12 -2.11 15.12 5.87
C ASP A 12 -1.28 15.29 4.58
N ARG A 13 -1.79 14.75 3.46
CA ARG A 13 -1.15 14.68 2.14
C ARG A 13 0.11 13.82 2.07
N HIS A 14 0.32 12.96 3.05
CA HIS A 14 1.40 11.97 3.06
C HIS A 14 0.83 10.57 2.89
N VAL A 15 1.54 9.74 2.14
CA VAL A 15 1.17 8.34 1.92
C VAL A 15 2.18 7.42 2.60
N LEU A 16 1.67 6.36 3.21
CA LEU A 16 2.49 5.31 3.78
C LEU A 16 3.17 4.50 2.66
N LEU A 17 4.48 4.37 2.76
CA LEU A 17 5.30 3.51 1.91
C LEU A 17 6.13 2.57 2.77
N VAL A 18 6.31 1.35 2.26
CA VAL A 18 7.12 0.30 2.87
C VAL A 18 8.26 -0.10 1.95
N ARG A 19 9.30 -0.72 2.51
CA ARG A 19 10.45 -1.20 1.72
C ARG A 19 11.05 -2.48 2.28
N LYS A 20 11.32 -3.42 1.38
CA LYS A 20 12.10 -4.65 1.64
C LYS A 20 13.62 -4.38 1.54
N PRO A 21 14.49 -5.23 2.13
CA PRO A 21 15.94 -5.04 2.06
C PRO A 21 16.43 -4.89 0.61
N ARG A 22 17.18 -3.81 0.34
CA ARG A 22 17.75 -3.50 -0.99
C ARG A 22 16.72 -3.34 -2.13
N CYS A 23 15.43 -3.22 -1.83
CA CYS A 23 14.37 -2.98 -2.80
C CYS A 23 14.01 -1.48 -2.91
N CYS A 24 13.14 -1.16 -3.87
CA CYS A 24 12.52 0.15 -3.99
C CYS A 24 11.35 0.31 -2.99
N TRP A 25 10.94 1.55 -2.72
CA TRP A 25 9.76 1.88 -1.92
C TRP A 25 8.48 1.51 -2.67
N THR A 26 7.50 0.93 -1.98
CA THR A 26 6.22 0.55 -2.55
C THR A 26 5.08 0.82 -1.58
N LEU A 27 3.85 0.89 -2.09
CA LEU A 27 2.67 0.82 -1.24
C LEU A 27 2.61 -0.54 -0.50
N PRO A 28 2.10 -0.56 0.74
CA PRO A 28 1.84 -1.81 1.46
C PRO A 28 0.95 -2.77 0.67
N GLY A 29 1.16 -4.05 0.90
CA GLY A 29 0.25 -5.09 0.42
C GLY A 29 0.94 -6.37 -0.02
N GLY A 30 0.13 -7.31 -0.49
CA GLY A 30 0.64 -8.63 -0.84
C GLY A 30 -0.33 -9.50 -1.60
N LYS A 31 0.05 -10.77 -1.70
CA LYS A 31 -0.68 -11.73 -2.52
C LYS A 31 -2.00 -12.07 -1.81
N VAL A 32 -3.08 -12.17 -2.57
CA VAL A 32 -4.33 -12.70 -2.03
C VAL A 32 -4.19 -14.21 -1.84
N GLU A 33 -4.44 -14.70 -0.63
CA GLU A 33 -4.30 -16.12 -0.30
C GLU A 33 -5.54 -16.93 -0.71
N PRO A 34 -5.42 -18.27 -0.88
CA PRO A 34 -6.57 -19.12 -1.18
C PRO A 34 -7.65 -19.02 -0.08
N GLY A 35 -8.88 -18.72 -0.48
CA GLY A 35 -10.01 -18.55 0.45
C GLY A 35 -10.13 -17.15 1.07
N GLU A 36 -9.17 -16.26 0.79
CA GLU A 36 -9.17 -14.89 1.30
C GLU A 36 -9.83 -13.91 0.32
N THR A 37 -10.59 -12.95 0.84
CA THR A 37 -11.07 -11.84 0.00
C THR A 37 -9.93 -10.84 -0.25
N ARG A 38 -9.97 -10.11 -1.36
CA ARG A 38 -8.97 -9.08 -1.67
C ARG A 38 -8.91 -7.97 -0.61
N ALA A 39 -10.05 -7.67 0.03
CA ALA A 39 -10.13 -6.70 1.12
C ALA A 39 -9.49 -7.24 2.40
N ASN A 40 -9.73 -8.51 2.74
CA ASN A 40 -9.07 -9.15 3.89
C ASN A 40 -7.55 -9.21 3.67
N ALA A 41 -7.10 -9.50 2.44
CA ALA A 41 -5.69 -9.47 2.09
C ALA A 41 -5.07 -8.07 2.27
N ALA A 42 -5.81 -7.00 1.92
CA ALA A 42 -5.36 -5.63 2.15
C ALA A 42 -5.18 -5.34 3.66
N VAL A 43 -6.17 -5.70 4.48
CA VAL A 43 -6.13 -5.50 5.95
C VAL A 43 -4.99 -6.30 6.58
N ARG A 44 -4.88 -7.59 6.24
CA ARG A 44 -3.83 -8.47 6.76
C ARG A 44 -2.45 -7.95 6.42
N GLU A 45 -2.20 -7.63 5.15
CA GLU A 45 -0.86 -7.20 4.72
C GLU A 45 -0.47 -5.84 5.31
N LEU A 46 -1.44 -4.91 5.46
CA LEU A 46 -1.17 -3.64 6.16
C LEU A 46 -0.71 -3.91 7.61
N GLN A 47 -1.42 -4.78 8.32
CA GLN A 47 -1.09 -5.15 9.69
C GLN A 47 0.26 -5.88 9.79
N GLU A 48 0.50 -6.87 8.92
CA GLU A 48 1.70 -7.70 8.89
C GLU A 48 2.97 -6.89 8.55
N GLU A 49 2.87 -5.93 7.63
CA GLU A 49 4.02 -5.15 7.16
C GLU A 49 4.32 -3.93 8.06
N THR A 50 3.28 -3.36 8.71
CA THR A 50 3.38 -2.02 9.33
C THR A 50 2.87 -1.92 10.77
N GLY A 51 2.13 -2.93 11.25
CA GLY A 51 1.48 -2.91 12.57
C GLY A 51 0.25 -2.04 12.68
N LEU A 52 -0.19 -1.43 11.59
CA LEU A 52 -1.39 -0.60 11.57
C LEU A 52 -2.66 -1.47 11.45
N ASP A 53 -3.62 -1.18 12.31
CA ASP A 53 -4.94 -1.77 12.31
C ASP A 53 -5.88 -0.91 11.46
N ALA A 54 -6.42 -1.50 10.40
CA ALA A 54 -7.39 -0.84 9.55
C ALA A 54 -8.75 -0.73 10.28
N ASP A 55 -9.28 0.50 10.35
CA ASP A 55 -10.64 0.77 10.81
C ASP A 55 -11.66 0.46 9.70
N ALA A 56 -11.39 0.95 8.50
CA ALA A 56 -12.18 0.69 7.31
C ALA A 56 -11.29 0.57 6.08
N VAL A 57 -11.76 -0.20 5.10
CA VAL A 57 -11.13 -0.29 3.77
C VAL A 57 -12.14 -0.03 2.66
N LEU A 58 -11.80 0.87 1.74
CA LEU A 58 -12.61 1.22 0.57
C LEU A 58 -11.92 0.77 -0.71
N TYR A 59 -12.62 0.01 -1.55
CA TYR A 59 -12.09 -0.35 -2.86
C TYR A 59 -12.04 0.88 -3.77
N LEU A 60 -10.86 1.18 -4.30
CA LEU A 60 -10.66 2.33 -5.18
C LEU A 60 -10.67 1.95 -6.66
N MET A 61 -9.83 1.00 -7.05
CA MET A 61 -9.58 0.68 -8.45
C MET A 61 -8.83 -0.63 -8.65
N GLU A 62 -8.79 -1.09 -9.90
CA GLU A 62 -7.88 -2.14 -10.35
C GLU A 62 -6.82 -1.53 -11.26
N LEU A 63 -5.56 -1.88 -11.05
CA LEU A 63 -4.46 -1.52 -11.93
C LEU A 63 -3.69 -2.77 -12.36
N GLN A 64 -3.49 -2.94 -13.66
CA GLN A 64 -2.63 -3.99 -14.20
C GLN A 64 -1.24 -3.44 -14.56
N THR A 65 -0.20 -4.08 -14.03
CA THR A 65 1.21 -3.78 -14.35
C THR A 65 1.97 -5.08 -14.62
N GLY A 66 2.43 -5.26 -15.86
CA GLY A 66 3.04 -6.51 -16.31
C GLY A 66 2.08 -7.70 -16.10
N SER A 67 2.53 -8.71 -15.37
CA SER A 67 1.76 -9.93 -15.05
C SER A 67 1.01 -9.87 -13.71
N THR A 68 1.01 -8.71 -13.04
CA THR A 68 0.37 -8.48 -11.75
C THR A 68 -0.85 -7.57 -11.89
N ARG A 69 -1.94 -7.96 -11.24
CA ARG A 69 -3.18 -7.20 -11.10
C ARG A 69 -3.32 -6.75 -9.66
N HIS A 70 -3.29 -5.43 -9.46
CA HIS A 70 -3.44 -4.78 -8.18
C HIS A 70 -4.91 -4.41 -7.96
N HIS A 71 -5.50 -4.90 -6.88
CA HIS A 71 -6.75 -4.35 -6.35
C HIS A 71 -6.38 -3.36 -5.25
N VAL A 72 -6.65 -2.09 -5.48
CA VAL A 72 -6.21 -0.99 -4.63
C VAL A 72 -7.33 -0.62 -3.66
N TYR A 73 -6.98 -0.53 -2.38
CA TYR A 73 -7.85 -0.12 -1.30
C TYR A 73 -7.28 1.12 -0.62
N GLU A 74 -8.14 2.05 -0.27
CA GLU A 74 -7.84 3.09 0.72
C GLU A 74 -8.17 2.55 2.10
N ALA A 75 -7.30 2.78 3.08
CA ALA A 75 -7.51 2.38 4.46
C ALA A 75 -7.45 3.59 5.40
N SER A 76 -8.44 3.70 6.29
CA SER A 76 -8.31 4.46 7.53
C SER A 76 -7.73 3.55 8.61
N VAL A 77 -6.89 4.09 9.48
CA VAL A 77 -6.18 3.32 10.52
C VAL A 77 -6.42 3.89 11.91
N LEU A 78 -6.45 3.02 12.92
CA LEU A 78 -6.75 3.39 14.31
C LEU A 78 -5.52 3.90 15.08
N ASN A 79 -4.34 3.41 14.72
CA ASN A 79 -3.10 3.53 15.49
C ASN A 79 -1.94 4.07 14.64
N ILE A 80 -2.18 5.17 13.93
CA ILE A 80 -1.24 5.73 12.93
C ILE A 80 0.18 5.99 13.48
N ASP A 81 0.29 6.38 14.75
CA ASP A 81 1.55 6.70 15.42
C ASP A 81 2.39 5.45 15.77
N ASP A 82 1.79 4.26 15.74
CA ASP A 82 2.45 2.99 16.08
C ASP A 82 3.09 2.31 14.86
N VAL A 83 3.09 2.98 13.70
CA VAL A 83 3.66 2.44 12.47
C VAL A 83 5.11 1.99 12.67
N ARG A 84 5.39 0.75 12.30
CA ARG A 84 6.74 0.18 12.40
C ARG A 84 6.95 -0.94 11.39
N PRO A 85 8.15 -1.07 10.82
CA PRO A 85 8.44 -2.16 9.90
C PRO A 85 8.35 -3.51 10.62
N GLN A 86 7.65 -4.45 9.99
CA GLN A 86 7.50 -5.83 10.47
C GLN A 86 7.72 -6.85 9.34
N ASN A 87 7.88 -8.11 9.73
CA ASN A 87 8.11 -9.24 8.83
C ASN A 87 9.27 -8.99 7.84
N GLU A 88 9.00 -8.97 6.54
CA GLU A 88 10.03 -8.74 5.52
C GLU A 88 10.31 -7.25 5.23
N ILE A 89 9.54 -6.34 5.81
CA ILE A 89 9.74 -4.90 5.67
C ILE A 89 10.83 -4.46 6.64
N VAL A 90 11.76 -3.65 6.14
CA VAL A 90 12.86 -3.08 6.94
C VAL A 90 12.65 -1.62 7.27
N ASP A 91 11.67 -0.96 6.63
CA ASP A 91 11.48 0.47 6.77
C ASP A 91 10.07 0.90 6.34
N CYS A 92 9.51 1.88 7.04
CA CYS A 92 8.20 2.50 6.80
C CYS A 92 8.36 4.02 6.82
N ILE A 93 7.78 4.73 5.85
CA ILE A 93 7.80 6.18 5.81
C ILE A 93 6.42 6.74 5.44
N TRP A 94 6.11 7.90 6.00
CA TRP A 94 5.09 8.80 5.49
C TRP A 94 5.75 9.77 4.52
N HIS A 95 5.44 9.66 3.24
CA HIS A 95 6.07 10.48 2.19
C HIS A 95 5.05 11.40 1.53
N PRO A 96 5.38 12.68 1.22
CA PRO A 96 4.46 13.58 0.54
C PRO A 96 3.95 12.97 -0.78
N LEU A 97 2.62 12.93 -0.95
CA LEU A 97 1.95 12.35 -2.12
C LEU A 97 2.44 12.94 -3.46
N ASP A 98 2.74 14.25 -3.45
CA ASP A 98 3.20 15.00 -4.60
C ASP A 98 4.67 14.78 -4.94
N ALA A 99 5.47 14.28 -3.99
CA ALA A 99 6.90 14.05 -4.13
C ALA A 99 7.28 12.58 -4.35
N VAL A 100 6.34 11.67 -4.58
CA VAL A 100 6.61 10.22 -4.74
C VAL A 100 7.55 9.92 -5.92
N HIS A 101 7.50 10.73 -6.97
CA HIS A 101 8.40 10.63 -8.12
C HIS A 101 9.88 10.85 -7.77
N ASN A 102 10.18 11.46 -6.62
CA ASN A 102 11.54 11.67 -6.12
C ASN A 102 12.08 10.47 -5.34
N LEU A 103 11.26 9.47 -5.03
CA LEU A 103 11.69 8.24 -4.39
C LEU A 103 12.08 7.19 -5.43
N LYS A 104 13.05 6.35 -5.06
CA LYS A 104 13.30 5.09 -5.77
C LYS A 104 12.10 4.15 -5.53
N THR A 105 11.14 4.15 -6.45
CA THR A 105 9.91 3.34 -6.41
C THR A 105 9.70 2.57 -7.74
N ASN A 106 8.56 1.90 -7.91
CA ASN A 106 8.20 1.17 -9.13
C ASN A 106 6.98 1.79 -9.85
N ASP A 107 6.80 1.40 -11.12
CA ASP A 107 5.73 1.91 -12.00
C ASP A 107 4.33 1.76 -11.38
N ALA A 108 4.05 0.62 -10.75
CA ALA A 108 2.76 0.36 -10.11
C ALA A 108 2.47 1.38 -9.01
N THR A 109 3.43 1.64 -8.13
CA THR A 109 3.27 2.58 -7.01
C THR A 109 3.03 4.00 -7.51
N VAL A 110 3.83 4.47 -8.48
CA VAL A 110 3.66 5.81 -9.08
C VAL A 110 2.28 5.96 -9.70
N ARG A 111 1.88 5.01 -10.56
CA ARG A 111 0.59 5.08 -11.26
C ARG A 111 -0.59 4.98 -10.31
N ILE A 112 -0.48 4.18 -9.24
CA ILE A 112 -1.52 4.07 -8.23
C ILE A 112 -1.72 5.41 -7.50
N ILE A 113 -0.63 6.02 -7.04
CA ILE A 113 -0.68 7.28 -6.30
C ILE A 113 -1.13 8.43 -7.20
N GLU A 114 -0.68 8.48 -8.46
CA GLU A 114 -1.15 9.48 -9.42
C GLU A 114 -2.64 9.36 -9.72
N ALA A 115 -3.17 8.14 -9.85
CA ALA A 115 -4.60 7.92 -10.07
C ALA A 115 -5.42 8.31 -8.83
N PHE A 116 -4.92 7.98 -7.63
CA PHE A 116 -5.53 8.38 -6.36
C PHE A 116 -5.58 9.90 -6.19
N ARG A 117 -4.48 10.60 -6.48
CA ARG A 117 -4.39 12.08 -6.40
C ARG A 117 -5.40 12.82 -7.29
N ARG A 118 -5.84 12.23 -8.41
CA ARG A 118 -6.84 12.85 -9.30
C ARG A 118 -8.27 12.76 -8.76
N ARG A 119 -8.51 12.02 -7.67
CA ARG A 119 -9.82 11.90 -7.01
C ARG A 119 -9.99 12.87 -5.84
N LEU A 120 -8.89 13.40 -5.30
CA LEU A 120 -8.86 14.45 -4.27
C LEU A 120 -9.11 15.83 -4.91
#